data_AF-F3KGS5-F1
#
_entry.id   AF-F3KGS5-F1
#
_cell.length_a   1.000
_cell.length_b   1.000
_cell.length_c   1.000
_cell.angle_alpha   90.00
_cell.angle_beta   90.00
_cell.angle_gamma   90.00
#
_symmetry.space_group_name_H-M   'P 1'
#
loop_
_entity.id
_entity.type
_entity.pdbx_description
1 polymer ?
#
loop_
_entity_poly.entity_id
_entity_poly.type
_entity_poly.pdbx_seq_one_letter_code
_entity_poly.pdbx_strand_id
1 'polypeptide(L)'
;MTNNSRRTVANAANPMTPNLDGHIIRWRDNNKHTGEHFNWEIFLVAKETHGTESSYSSPDGLFADPDGRLFIQTDGGQKDGLNNQLLVADTLTGELSRLLTGVTKDEVTGITMTPDRRTMFVNLQHPGNGDPSVTNFPARPDGVTVPRDSTLVITRKDGGIIGS
;
A
#
# COMPACT_ATOMS: atom_id res chain seq x y z
N MET A 1 -3.40 6.57 -7.44
CA MET A 1 -4.45 7.59 -7.24
C MET A 1 -5.20 7.23 -5.98
N THR A 2 -4.89 7.86 -4.83
CA THR A 2 -5.33 7.36 -3.51
C THR A 2 -6.85 7.38 -3.35
N ASN A 3 -7.52 8.51 -3.55
CA ASN A 3 -8.98 8.62 -3.64
C ASN A 3 -9.37 10.01 -4.18
N ASN A 4 -10.66 10.24 -4.43
CA ASN A 4 -11.26 11.55 -4.65
C ASN A 4 -12.78 11.48 -4.39
N SER A 5 -13.19 11.73 -3.15
CA SER A 5 -14.60 11.76 -2.73
C SER A 5 -15.40 12.93 -3.31
N ARG A 6 -14.70 13.98 -3.79
CA ARG A 6 -15.31 15.16 -4.41
C ARG A 6 -15.49 15.03 -5.92
N ARG A 7 -15.07 13.90 -6.52
CA ARG A 7 -15.18 13.73 -7.97
C ARG A 7 -16.64 13.55 -8.39
N THR A 8 -17.11 14.49 -9.20
CA THR A 8 -18.47 14.48 -9.77
C THR A 8 -18.50 14.10 -11.25
N VAL A 9 -17.38 14.22 -11.95
CA VAL A 9 -17.26 13.88 -13.38
C VAL A 9 -16.16 12.85 -13.59
N ALA A 10 -16.51 11.74 -14.25
CA ALA A 10 -15.59 10.68 -14.62
C ALA A 10 -14.83 11.03 -15.91
N ASN A 11 -13.63 10.49 -16.05
CA ASN A 11 -12.90 10.45 -17.30
C ASN A 11 -12.11 9.14 -17.40
N ALA A 12 -11.44 8.89 -18.53
CA ALA A 12 -10.75 7.63 -18.77
C ALA A 12 -9.77 7.27 -17.64
N ALA A 13 -8.92 8.21 -17.20
CA ALA A 13 -7.97 7.98 -16.12
C ALA A 13 -8.60 7.99 -14.73
N ASN A 14 -9.88 8.39 -14.60
CA ASN A 14 -10.57 8.52 -13.33
C ASN A 14 -12.04 8.12 -13.48
N PRO A 15 -12.34 6.82 -13.60
CA PRO A 15 -13.64 6.35 -14.07
C PRO A 15 -14.75 6.37 -13.00
N MET A 16 -14.42 6.55 -11.72
CA MET A 16 -15.38 6.41 -10.61
C MET A 16 -15.80 7.77 -10.02
N THR A 17 -17.11 7.96 -9.82
CA THR A 17 -17.71 9.16 -9.20
C THR A 17 -18.74 8.79 -8.13
N PRO A 18 -18.52 9.10 -6.84
CA PRO A 18 -17.23 9.49 -6.25
C PRO A 18 -16.22 8.31 -6.27
N ASN A 19 -14.93 8.63 -6.18
CA ASN A 19 -13.88 7.61 -6.00
C ASN A 19 -13.46 7.59 -4.53
N LEU A 20 -14.03 6.69 -3.73
CA LEU A 20 -13.69 6.60 -2.30
C LEU A 20 -12.46 5.73 -2.03
N ASP A 21 -12.10 4.85 -2.97
CA ASP A 21 -11.19 3.74 -2.69
C ASP A 21 -9.87 3.80 -3.46
N GLY A 22 -9.82 4.55 -4.55
CA GLY A 22 -8.61 4.68 -5.33
C GLY A 22 -8.42 3.61 -6.38
N HIS A 23 -7.36 3.82 -7.15
CA HIS A 23 -6.90 2.91 -8.20
C HIS A 23 -5.44 3.21 -8.54
N ILE A 24 -4.76 2.23 -9.12
CA ILE A 24 -3.39 2.32 -9.59
C ILE A 24 -3.42 2.37 -11.12
N ILE A 25 -2.77 3.38 -11.69
CA ILE A 25 -2.57 3.50 -13.14
C ILE A 25 -1.14 3.08 -13.44
N ARG A 26 -0.94 2.33 -14.52
CA ARG A 26 0.38 2.05 -15.06
C ARG A 26 0.47 2.51 -16.49
N TRP A 27 1.68 2.85 -16.93
CA TRP A 27 1.94 3.23 -18.30
C TRP A 27 3.29 2.71 -18.76
N ARG A 28 3.43 2.59 -20.08
CA ARG A 28 4.67 2.30 -20.78
C ARG A 28 4.86 3.36 -21.84
N ASP A 29 5.97 4.08 -21.73
CA ASP A 29 6.34 5.06 -22.75
C ASP A 29 6.79 4.37 -24.05
N ASN A 30 6.72 5.08 -25.16
CA ASN A 30 7.05 4.54 -26.47
C ASN A 30 8.55 4.54 -26.80
N ASN A 31 9.41 5.13 -25.95
CA ASN A 31 10.85 5.24 -26.22
C ASN A 31 11.72 5.22 -24.94
N LYS A 32 11.61 4.15 -24.14
CA LYS A 32 12.52 3.87 -23.01
C LYS A 32 12.78 5.09 -22.10
N HIS A 33 11.71 5.67 -21.60
CA HIS A 33 11.65 6.87 -20.75
C HIS A 33 11.97 8.21 -21.41
N THR A 34 12.21 8.22 -22.72
CA THR A 34 12.45 9.46 -23.50
C THR A 34 11.32 9.73 -24.50
N GLY A 35 10.28 8.89 -24.51
CA GLY A 35 9.11 9.04 -25.35
C GLY A 35 8.19 10.18 -24.92
N GLU A 36 7.62 10.90 -25.89
CA GLU A 36 6.58 11.92 -25.64
C GLU A 36 5.17 11.32 -25.58
N HIS A 37 5.03 10.02 -25.93
CA HIS A 37 3.77 9.31 -25.88
C HIS A 37 3.90 8.03 -25.06
N PHE A 38 2.80 7.61 -24.46
CA PHE A 38 2.72 6.40 -23.65
C PHE A 38 1.38 5.68 -23.87
N ASN A 39 1.41 4.37 -23.74
CA ASN A 39 0.21 3.56 -23.57
C ASN A 39 -0.01 3.36 -22.08
N TRP A 40 -1.25 3.54 -21.61
CA TRP A 40 -1.59 3.43 -20.20
C TRP A 40 -2.86 2.62 -20.00
N GLU A 41 -3.00 2.09 -18.81
CA GLU A 41 -4.20 1.40 -18.35
C GLU A 41 -4.38 1.56 -16.85
N ILE A 42 -5.59 1.30 -16.37
CA ILE A 42 -5.83 1.12 -14.93
C ILE A 42 -5.39 -0.29 -14.58
N PHE A 43 -4.37 -0.40 -13.76
CA PHE A 43 -3.81 -1.69 -13.33
C PHE A 43 -4.70 -2.37 -12.30
N LEU A 44 -5.09 -1.63 -11.25
CA LEU A 44 -5.93 -2.15 -10.17
C LEU A 44 -6.94 -1.10 -9.73
N VAL A 45 -8.19 -1.52 -9.53
CA VAL A 45 -9.24 -0.72 -8.89
C VAL A 45 -9.50 -1.29 -7.50
N ALA A 46 -9.17 -0.53 -6.45
CA ALA A 46 -9.20 -1.03 -5.07
C ALA A 46 -10.58 -1.56 -4.66
N LYS A 47 -11.64 -0.86 -5.07
CA LYS A 47 -13.04 -1.23 -4.80
C LYS A 47 -13.40 -2.65 -5.27
N GLU A 48 -12.78 -3.16 -6.32
CA GLU A 48 -13.05 -4.50 -6.86
C GLU A 48 -12.55 -5.63 -5.95
N THR A 49 -11.70 -5.31 -4.98
CA THR A 49 -11.16 -6.26 -4.00
C THR A 49 -11.99 -6.38 -2.72
N HIS A 50 -12.99 -5.52 -2.53
CA HIS A 50 -13.77 -5.50 -1.29
C HIS A 50 -14.54 -6.81 -1.06
N GLY A 51 -14.66 -7.23 0.21
CA GLY A 51 -15.29 -8.50 0.57
C GLY A 51 -14.44 -9.73 0.24
N THR A 52 -13.17 -9.56 -0.11
CA THR A 52 -12.21 -10.62 -0.34
C THR A 52 -11.04 -10.54 0.64
N GLU A 53 -10.23 -11.60 0.71
CA GLU A 53 -9.01 -11.62 1.53
C GLU A 53 -8.02 -10.50 1.15
N SER A 54 -8.04 -10.02 -0.10
CA SER A 54 -7.15 -8.99 -0.60
C SER A 54 -7.75 -7.58 -0.57
N SER A 55 -8.86 -7.39 0.17
CA SER A 55 -9.53 -6.10 0.36
C SER A 55 -8.56 -5.00 0.83
N TYR A 56 -8.51 -3.90 0.07
CA TYR A 56 -7.78 -2.69 0.42
C TYR A 56 -8.45 -1.44 -0.14
N SER A 57 -8.07 -0.27 0.40
CA SER A 57 -8.52 1.04 -0.06
C SER A 57 -7.38 2.05 0.04
N SER A 58 -7.49 3.16 -0.68
CA SER A 58 -6.55 4.29 -0.65
C SER A 58 -5.07 3.88 -0.81
N PRO A 59 -4.70 3.27 -1.96
CA PRO A 59 -3.29 3.00 -2.26
C PRO A 59 -2.51 4.31 -2.40
N ASP A 60 -1.41 4.40 -1.66
CA ASP A 60 -0.56 5.58 -1.61
C ASP A 60 0.87 5.24 -2.08
N GLY A 61 1.71 4.76 -1.17
CA GLY A 61 3.11 4.45 -1.47
C GLY A 61 3.26 3.18 -2.31
N LEU A 62 4.19 3.21 -3.28
CA LEU A 62 4.47 2.08 -4.18
C LEU A 62 5.97 1.75 -4.23
N PHE A 63 6.30 0.46 -4.38
CA PHE A 63 7.65 0.01 -4.68
C PHE A 63 7.61 -1.18 -5.63
N ALA A 64 8.24 -1.02 -6.78
CA ALA A 64 8.33 -2.08 -7.79
C ALA A 64 9.71 -2.71 -7.75
N ASP A 65 9.78 -4.03 -7.93
CA ASP A 65 11.05 -4.75 -7.94
C ASP A 65 11.33 -5.47 -9.27
N PRO A 66 12.57 -5.96 -9.47
CA PRO A 66 12.95 -6.64 -10.72
C PRO A 66 12.25 -7.98 -10.99
N ASP A 67 11.61 -8.61 -10.00
CA ASP A 67 10.90 -9.88 -10.20
C ASP A 67 9.46 -9.66 -10.67
N GLY A 68 9.05 -8.41 -10.90
CA GLY A 68 7.71 -8.07 -11.34
C GLY A 68 6.70 -7.98 -10.20
N ARG A 69 7.15 -7.74 -8.97
CA ARG A 69 6.27 -7.46 -7.82
C ARG A 69 6.07 -5.97 -7.65
N LEU A 70 4.82 -5.58 -7.36
CA LEU A 70 4.47 -4.24 -6.92
C LEU A 70 4.01 -4.30 -5.47
N PHE A 71 4.81 -3.74 -4.58
CA PHE A 71 4.45 -3.53 -3.18
C PHE A 71 3.58 -2.27 -3.07
N ILE A 72 2.41 -2.40 -2.46
CA ILE A 72 1.38 -1.36 -2.37
C ILE A 72 1.12 -1.06 -0.89
N GLN A 73 1.41 0.17 -0.50
CA GLN A 73 1.17 0.69 0.84
C GLN A 73 -0.14 1.49 0.83
N THR A 74 -0.90 1.45 1.93
CA THR A 74 -2.18 2.16 2.02
C THR A 74 -2.15 3.26 3.07
N ASP A 75 -2.79 4.37 2.73
CA ASP A 75 -3.16 5.45 3.65
C ASP A 75 -4.62 5.83 3.42
N GLY A 76 -5.49 5.33 4.28
CA GLY A 76 -6.85 5.84 4.38
C GLY A 76 -7.78 4.90 5.14
N GLY A 77 -9.08 5.20 5.06
CA GLY A 77 -10.11 4.37 5.65
C GLY A 77 -10.24 3.03 4.92
N GLN A 78 -9.67 1.98 5.52
CA GLN A 78 -9.79 0.62 5.01
C GLN A 78 -11.19 0.04 5.26
N LYS A 79 -11.55 -0.99 4.48
CA LYS A 79 -12.82 -1.69 4.64
C LYS A 79 -12.72 -2.79 5.69
N ASP A 80 -13.88 -3.32 6.08
CA ASP A 80 -13.98 -4.56 6.85
C ASP A 80 -13.24 -4.53 8.21
N GLY A 81 -13.05 -3.32 8.77
CA GLY A 81 -12.32 -3.12 10.04
C GLY A 81 -10.81 -3.34 9.94
N LEU A 82 -10.26 -3.39 8.74
CA LEU A 82 -8.83 -3.56 8.51
C LEU A 82 -8.04 -2.31 8.93
N ASN A 83 -6.77 -2.49 9.29
CA ASN A 83 -5.80 -1.41 9.39
C ASN A 83 -5.15 -1.16 8.03
N ASN A 84 -4.44 -0.04 7.91
CA ASN A 84 -3.56 0.18 6.76
C ASN A 84 -2.54 -0.96 6.62
N GLN A 85 -2.04 -1.17 5.41
CA GLN A 85 -1.47 -2.45 5.04
C GLN A 85 -0.42 -2.32 3.93
N LEU A 86 0.43 -3.35 3.83
CA LEU A 86 1.32 -3.58 2.71
C LEU A 86 0.82 -4.80 1.94
N LEU A 87 0.44 -4.61 0.69
CA LEU A 87 0.09 -5.69 -0.25
C LEU A 87 1.20 -5.88 -1.27
N VAL A 88 1.19 -7.02 -1.94
CA VAL A 88 2.08 -7.36 -3.06
C VAL A 88 1.21 -7.82 -4.21
N ALA A 89 1.35 -7.15 -5.35
CA ALA A 89 0.71 -7.51 -6.60
C ALA A 89 1.72 -8.10 -7.58
N ASP A 90 1.33 -9.16 -8.28
CA ASP A 90 2.01 -9.59 -9.50
C ASP A 90 1.69 -8.59 -10.62
N THR A 91 2.71 -7.97 -11.21
CA THR A 91 2.52 -6.93 -12.23
C THR A 91 2.07 -7.47 -13.59
N LEU A 92 2.12 -8.78 -13.83
CA LEU A 92 1.62 -9.40 -15.06
C LEU A 92 0.16 -9.82 -14.89
N THR A 93 -0.18 -10.47 -13.78
CA THR A 93 -1.51 -11.08 -13.58
C THR A 93 -2.48 -10.19 -12.80
N GLY A 94 -1.96 -9.26 -12.00
CA GLY A 94 -2.76 -8.48 -11.05
C GLY A 94 -3.15 -9.25 -9.79
N GLU A 95 -2.67 -10.50 -9.61
CA GLU A 95 -2.91 -11.26 -8.38
C GLU A 95 -2.34 -10.51 -7.17
N LEU A 96 -3.12 -10.40 -6.11
CA LEU A 96 -2.85 -9.54 -4.97
C LEU A 96 -2.87 -10.33 -3.67
N SER A 97 -1.83 -10.17 -2.85
CA SER A 97 -1.72 -10.79 -1.52
C SER A 97 -1.33 -9.76 -0.47
N ARG A 98 -1.90 -9.86 0.72
CA ARG A 98 -1.51 -9.02 1.87
C ARG A 98 -0.27 -9.57 2.55
N LEU A 99 0.78 -8.76 2.67
CA LEU A 99 2.05 -9.14 3.31
C LEU A 99 2.12 -8.70 4.78
N LEU A 100 1.60 -7.52 5.09
CA LEU A 100 1.63 -6.93 6.42
C LEU A 100 0.35 -6.11 6.65
N THR A 101 -0.20 -6.21 7.86
CA THR A 101 -1.13 -5.21 8.40
C THR A 101 -0.38 -4.31 9.37
N GLY A 102 -0.63 -3.02 9.28
CA GLY A 102 -0.26 -2.04 10.29
C GLY A 102 -1.07 -2.19 11.58
N VAL A 103 -1.00 -1.16 12.40
CA VAL A 103 -1.67 -1.05 13.70
C VAL A 103 -2.80 -0.03 13.66
N THR A 104 -3.57 0.05 14.75
CA THR A 104 -4.74 0.92 14.81
C THR A 104 -4.38 2.38 14.53
N LYS A 105 -5.09 3.00 13.56
CA LYS A 105 -4.93 4.40 13.14
C LYS A 105 -3.51 4.78 12.69
N ASP A 106 -2.72 3.84 12.18
CA ASP A 106 -1.50 4.17 11.45
C ASP A 106 -1.78 4.42 9.97
N GLU A 107 -0.73 4.76 9.23
CA GLU A 107 -0.59 4.42 7.81
C GLU A 107 0.66 3.58 7.61
N VAL A 108 0.66 2.73 6.57
CA VAL A 108 1.87 2.04 6.13
C VAL A 108 2.48 2.90 5.03
N THR A 109 3.76 3.26 5.15
CA THR A 109 4.40 4.20 4.22
C THR A 109 5.92 4.04 4.23
N GLY A 110 6.61 4.59 3.23
CA GLY A 110 8.06 4.58 3.12
C GLY A 110 8.69 3.19 3.14
N ILE A 111 8.99 2.66 1.96
CA ILE A 111 9.57 1.32 1.77
C ILE A 111 10.92 1.38 1.07
N THR A 112 11.85 0.54 1.50
CA THR A 112 13.07 0.21 0.75
C THR A 112 13.51 -1.22 1.04
N MET A 113 14.38 -1.78 0.20
CA MET A 113 14.93 -3.12 0.35
C MET A 113 16.43 -3.13 0.22
N THR A 114 17.08 -4.11 0.86
CA THR A 114 18.48 -4.44 0.57
C THR A 114 18.64 -4.88 -0.88
N PRO A 115 19.84 -4.72 -1.49
CA PRO A 115 20.07 -5.12 -2.89
C PRO A 115 19.78 -6.60 -3.17
N ASP A 116 19.99 -7.49 -2.19
CA ASP A 116 19.66 -8.92 -2.29
C ASP A 116 18.16 -9.23 -2.06
N ARG A 117 17.37 -8.21 -1.70
CA ARG A 117 15.92 -8.25 -1.42
C ARG A 117 15.52 -9.19 -0.28
N ARG A 118 16.45 -9.50 0.63
CA ARG A 118 16.20 -10.38 1.80
C ARG A 118 15.79 -9.61 3.05
N THR A 119 15.99 -8.29 3.06
CA THR A 119 15.54 -7.41 4.14
C THR A 119 14.77 -6.23 3.55
N MET A 120 13.55 -6.01 4.03
CA MET A 120 12.73 -4.86 3.70
C MET A 120 12.62 -3.95 4.92
N PHE A 121 12.70 -2.65 4.69
CA PHE A 121 12.39 -1.61 5.66
C PHE A 121 11.08 -0.96 5.24
N VAL A 122 10.10 -0.88 6.14
CA VAL A 122 8.80 -0.24 5.90
C VAL A 122 8.37 0.53 7.13
N ASN A 123 7.80 1.72 6.99
CA ASN A 123 7.38 2.53 8.13
C ASN A 123 5.91 2.32 8.47
N LEU A 124 5.62 2.40 9.76
CA LEU A 124 4.30 2.72 10.28
C LEU A 124 4.35 4.18 10.75
N GLN A 125 3.56 5.05 10.12
CA GLN A 125 3.47 6.47 10.48
C GLN A 125 2.22 6.71 11.33
N HIS A 126 2.35 7.65 12.26
CA HIS A 126 1.33 8.13 13.20
C HIS A 126 0.45 7.04 13.85
N PRO A 127 0.99 5.94 14.41
CA PRO A 127 0.15 4.96 15.10
C PRO A 127 -0.73 5.63 16.16
N GLY A 128 -2.03 5.32 16.17
CA GLY A 128 -2.98 5.94 17.10
C GLY A 128 -3.21 7.44 16.89
N ASN A 129 -2.60 8.08 15.89
CA ASN A 129 -2.42 9.53 15.82
C ASN A 129 -1.82 10.12 17.11
N GLY A 130 -0.91 9.39 17.76
CA GLY A 130 -0.31 9.81 19.03
C GLY A 130 -1.18 9.56 20.28
N ASP A 131 -2.35 8.92 20.13
CA ASP A 131 -3.25 8.63 21.26
C ASP A 131 -2.90 7.29 21.95
N PRO A 132 -2.33 7.31 23.18
CA PRO A 132 -1.94 6.10 23.90
C PRO A 132 -3.12 5.24 24.37
N SER A 133 -4.35 5.77 24.36
CA SER A 133 -5.54 4.97 24.68
C SER A 133 -5.97 4.06 23.52
N VAL A 134 -5.49 4.34 22.30
CA VAL A 134 -5.82 3.60 21.07
C VAL A 134 -4.77 2.54 20.76
N THR A 135 -3.49 2.92 20.86
CA THR A 135 -2.35 2.01 20.69
C THR A 135 -1.14 2.59 21.39
N ASN A 136 -0.21 1.73 21.82
CA ASN A 136 1.08 2.13 22.38
C ASN A 136 2.24 1.67 21.48
N PHE A 137 1.93 1.17 20.27
CA PHE A 137 2.94 0.64 19.35
C PHE A 137 4.08 1.65 19.13
N PRO A 138 5.37 1.22 19.17
CA PRO A 138 5.85 -0.17 19.24
C PRO A 138 5.98 -0.74 20.66
N ALA A 139 5.63 0.02 21.70
CA ALA A 139 5.60 -0.51 23.05
C ALA A 139 4.45 -1.51 23.23
N ARG A 140 4.51 -2.29 24.31
CA ARG A 140 3.39 -3.14 24.70
C ARG A 140 2.20 -2.27 25.12
N PRO A 141 0.96 -2.72 24.87
CA PRO A 141 -0.22 -1.97 25.29
C PRO A 141 -0.24 -1.74 26.80
N ASP A 142 -0.32 -0.48 27.21
CA ASP A 142 -0.43 -0.04 28.59
C ASP A 142 -1.44 1.12 28.77
N GLY A 143 -1.97 1.66 27.68
CA GLY A 143 -2.94 2.75 27.69
C GLY A 143 -2.35 4.13 28.00
N VAL A 144 -1.03 4.24 28.22
CA VAL A 144 -0.39 5.48 28.70
C VAL A 144 0.87 5.86 27.92
N THR A 145 1.61 4.90 27.37
CA THR A 145 2.83 5.16 26.60
C THR A 145 2.47 5.69 25.22
N VAL A 146 2.88 6.93 24.92
CA VAL A 146 2.61 7.56 23.63
C VAL A 146 3.14 6.69 22.48
N PRO A 147 2.29 6.32 21.50
CA PRO A 147 2.73 5.53 20.34
C PRO A 147 3.72 6.33 19.48
N ARG A 148 4.56 5.61 18.74
CA ARG A 148 5.66 6.21 17.98
C ARG A 148 5.74 5.65 16.57
N ASP A 149 5.97 6.55 15.62
CA ASP A 149 6.40 6.21 14.27
C ASP A 149 7.61 5.28 14.33
N SER A 150 7.59 4.25 13.50
CA SER A 150 8.58 3.17 13.56
C SER A 150 8.90 2.64 12.18
N THR A 151 10.17 2.35 11.93
CA THR A 151 10.61 1.55 10.79
C THR A 151 10.66 0.08 11.20
N LEU A 152 9.86 -0.75 10.54
CA LEU A 152 9.90 -2.19 10.66
C LEU A 152 11.00 -2.76 9.77
N VAL A 153 11.71 -3.77 10.27
CA VAL A 153 12.66 -4.57 9.49
C VAL A 153 12.04 -5.94 9.27
N ILE A 154 11.68 -6.24 8.03
CA ILE A 154 11.02 -7.48 7.64
C ILE A 154 12.05 -8.39 6.96
N THR A 155 12.20 -9.58 7.53
CA THR A 155 13.04 -10.67 7.00
C THR A 155 12.25 -11.96 6.97
N ARG A 156 12.47 -12.82 5.98
CA ARG A 156 11.93 -14.18 6.01
C ARG A 156 12.73 -15.06 6.96
N LYS A 157 12.03 -15.98 7.64
CA LYS A 157 12.66 -16.96 8.56
C LYS A 157 13.61 -17.92 7.84
N ASP A 158 13.35 -18.21 6.58
CA ASP A 158 14.19 -19.07 5.72
C ASP A 158 15.29 -18.29 4.99
N GLY A 159 15.40 -16.97 5.21
CA GLY A 159 16.37 -16.11 4.52
C GLY A 159 16.10 -15.91 3.02
N GLY A 160 14.92 -16.28 2.53
CA GLY A 160 14.50 -16.07 1.14
C GLY A 160 14.24 -14.61 0.81
N ILE A 161 13.88 -14.36 -0.46
CA ILE A 161 13.52 -13.03 -0.95
C ILE A 161 12.12 -12.65 -0.42
N ILE A 162 11.95 -11.40 0.03
CA ILE A 162 10.66 -10.93 0.55
C ILE A 162 9.60 -10.95 -0.56
N GLY A 163 8.44 -11.54 -0.27
CA GLY A 163 7.31 -11.63 -1.20
C GLY A 163 7.49 -12.65 -2.33
N SER A 164 8.44 -13.58 -2.23
CA SER A 164 8.58 -14.72 -3.16
C SER A 164 7.97 -16.02 -2.62
#